data_AF-B1WS06-F1
#
_entry.id   AF-B1WS06-F1
#
_cell.length_a   1.000
_cell.length_b   1.000
_cell.length_c   1.000
_cell.angle_alpha   90.00
_cell.angle_beta   90.00
_cell.angle_gamma   90.00
#
_symmetry.space_group_name_H-M   'P 1'
#
loop_
_entity.id
_entity.type
_entity.pdbx_description
1 polymer ?
#
loop_
_entity_poly.entity_id
_entity_poly.type
_entity_poly.pdbx_seq_one_letter_code
_entity_poly.pdbx_strand_id
1 'polypeptide(L)'
;MKNRANMVLKNDILQIPAIDHHCHNLLQPKWVKNAAYTTTFTEGNDPEILNHHAHDTLFFRRSLRDIGELLNCEPTEESIHEMRQTLGIEKLSQKWFNYANLESIF
;
A
#
# COMPACT_ATOMS: atom_id res chain seq x y z
N MET A 1 31.89 0.29 0.68
CA MET A 1 31.56 -1.04 0.11
C MET A 1 30.30 -1.55 0.80
N LYS A 2 29.14 -1.57 0.14
CA LYS A 2 27.95 -2.23 0.72
C LYS A 2 28.25 -3.72 0.83
N ASN A 3 28.03 -4.29 2.01
CA ASN A 3 28.47 -5.63 2.38
C ASN A 3 27.81 -6.67 1.46
N ARG A 4 28.57 -7.33 0.58
CA ARG A 4 28.05 -8.25 -0.46
C ARG A 4 27.17 -9.35 0.12
N ALA A 5 27.48 -9.82 1.33
CA ALA A 5 26.67 -10.79 2.07
C ALA A 5 25.25 -10.29 2.38
N ASN A 6 25.09 -9.01 2.77
CA ASN A 6 23.77 -8.43 3.04
C ASN A 6 22.91 -8.29 1.78
N MET A 7 23.56 -8.10 0.63
CA MET A 7 22.86 -8.03 -0.66
C MET A 7 22.37 -9.41 -1.11
N VAL A 8 23.17 -10.45 -0.90
CA VAL A 8 22.80 -11.85 -1.20
C VAL A 8 21.62 -12.28 -0.32
N LEU A 9 21.73 -12.13 1.01
CA LEU A 9 20.65 -12.48 1.93
C LEU A 9 19.36 -11.72 1.64
N LYS A 10 19.44 -10.43 1.31
CA LYS A 10 18.27 -9.64 0.92
C LYS A 10 17.59 -10.22 -0.33
N ASN A 11 18.36 -10.58 -1.35
CA ASN A 11 17.80 -11.14 -2.57
C ASN A 11 17.16 -12.50 -2.32
N ASP A 12 17.79 -13.36 -1.51
CA ASP A 12 17.26 -14.68 -1.18
C ASP A 12 15.92 -14.59 -0.43
N ILE A 13 15.83 -13.70 0.57
CA ILE A 13 14.58 -13.48 1.33
C ILE A 13 13.45 -12.99 0.42
N LEU A 14 13.74 -12.08 -0.51
CA LEU A 14 12.72 -11.54 -1.41
C LEU A 14 12.15 -12.56 -2.40
N GLN A 15 12.82 -13.70 -2.62
CA GLN A 15 12.30 -14.78 -3.46
C GLN A 15 11.34 -15.73 -2.72
N ILE A 16 11.31 -15.70 -1.38
CA ILE A 16 10.45 -16.58 -0.58
C ILE A 16 9.02 -16.01 -0.61
N PRO A 17 8.02 -16.77 -1.09
CA PRO A 17 6.64 -16.33 -1.03
C PRO A 17 6.19 -16.12 0.42
N ALA A 18 5.52 -15.00 0.68
CA ALA A 18 5.00 -14.67 1.99
C ALA A 18 3.59 -15.23 2.19
N ILE A 19 3.31 -15.66 3.42
CA ILE A 19 1.97 -16.02 3.89
C ILE A 19 1.58 -14.95 4.89
N ASP A 20 0.53 -14.18 4.59
CA ASP A 20 -0.02 -13.20 5.53
C ASP A 20 -1.08 -13.89 6.40
N HIS A 21 -0.72 -14.18 7.64
CA HIS A 21 -1.59 -14.88 8.58
C HIS A 21 -2.54 -13.93 9.35
N HIS A 22 -2.43 -12.61 9.14
CA HIS A 22 -3.23 -11.63 9.85
C HIS A 22 -3.46 -10.39 9.01
N CYS A 23 -4.47 -10.48 8.15
CA CYS A 23 -4.92 -9.36 7.34
C CYS A 23 -6.40 -9.04 7.61
N HIS A 24 -6.86 -7.95 7.01
CA HIS A 24 -8.28 -7.57 7.04
C HIS A 24 -8.88 -7.64 5.64
N ASN A 25 -10.20 -7.87 5.60
CA ASN A 25 -10.96 -7.83 4.36
C ASN A 25 -10.87 -6.45 3.67
N LEU A 26 -10.88 -6.47 2.34
CA LEU A 26 -10.96 -5.25 1.55
C LEU A 26 -12.26 -4.48 1.83
N LEU A 27 -12.16 -3.15 1.88
CA LEU A 27 -13.33 -2.28 2.05
C LEU A 27 -14.32 -2.48 0.90
N GLN A 28 -15.60 -2.68 1.25
CA GLN A 28 -16.65 -2.78 0.25
C GLN A 28 -16.82 -1.44 -0.48
N PRO A 29 -17.11 -1.42 -1.80
CA PRO A 29 -17.20 -0.19 -2.59
C PRO A 29 -18.12 0.90 -2.00
N LYS A 30 -19.22 0.50 -1.34
CA LYS A 30 -20.14 1.43 -0.68
C LYS A 30 -19.52 2.26 0.45
N TRP A 31 -18.47 1.75 1.08
CA TRP A 31 -17.77 2.43 2.18
C TRP A 31 -16.59 3.27 1.69
N VAL A 32 -15.96 2.88 0.58
CA VAL A 32 -14.79 3.57 0.01
C VAL A 32 -15.11 5.00 -0.39
N LYS A 33 -16.31 5.26 -0.95
CA LYS A 33 -16.68 6.57 -1.50
C LYS A 33 -16.67 7.72 -0.49
N ASN A 34 -16.85 7.41 0.80
CA ASN A 34 -17.02 8.42 1.85
C ASN A 34 -15.83 8.47 2.83
N ALA A 35 -14.84 7.59 2.67
CA ALA A 35 -13.68 7.55 3.56
C ALA A 35 -12.59 8.50 3.03
N ALA A 36 -12.04 9.34 3.92
CA ALA A 36 -10.82 10.07 3.61
C ALA A 36 -9.69 9.07 3.34
N TYR A 37 -8.84 9.33 2.35
CA TYR A 37 -7.81 8.36 1.99
C TYR A 37 -6.83 8.09 3.14
N THR A 38 -6.59 9.10 3.98
CA THR A 38 -5.79 9.01 5.20
C THR A 38 -6.28 7.96 6.21
N THR A 39 -7.56 7.56 6.20
CA THR A 39 -8.08 6.56 7.15
C THR A 39 -7.40 5.20 7.00
N THR A 40 -6.77 4.90 5.87
CA THR A 40 -6.00 3.65 5.69
C THR A 40 -4.56 3.73 6.17
N PHE A 41 -4.12 4.88 6.69
CA PHE A 41 -2.73 5.14 7.07
C PHE A 41 -2.55 5.52 8.53
N THR A 42 -3.62 5.48 9.34
CA THR A 42 -3.57 5.82 10.76
C THR A 42 -4.66 5.06 11.52
N GLU A 43 -4.38 4.76 12.79
CA GLU A 43 -5.37 4.24 13.74
C GLU A 43 -6.19 5.37 14.40
N GLY A 44 -5.81 6.63 14.19
CA GLY A 44 -6.52 7.78 14.72
C GLY A 44 -7.82 8.04 13.97
N ASN A 45 -8.91 8.29 14.70
CA ASN A 45 -10.24 8.57 14.15
C ASN A 45 -10.69 10.04 14.34
N ASP A 46 -9.88 10.85 15.01
CA ASP A 46 -10.17 12.28 15.19
C ASP A 46 -10.10 13.01 13.84
N PRO A 47 -11.09 13.84 13.48
CA PRO A 47 -11.09 14.59 12.23
C PRO A 47 -9.83 15.42 11.97
N GLU A 48 -9.21 16.01 13.01
CA GLU A 48 -7.96 16.77 12.85
C GLU A 48 -6.78 15.86 12.48
N ILE A 49 -6.76 14.64 13.03
CA ILE A 49 -5.75 13.65 12.65
C ILE A 49 -5.93 13.27 11.18
N LEU A 50 -7.15 12.96 10.77
CA LEU A 50 -7.45 12.48 9.42
C LEU A 50 -7.21 13.57 8.37
N ASN A 51 -7.61 14.82 8.65
CA ASN A 51 -7.54 15.90 7.68
C ASN A 51 -6.17 16.58 7.64
N HIS A 52 -5.39 16.55 8.73
CA HIS A 52 -4.12 17.26 8.80
C HIS A 52 -2.96 16.31 9.15
N HIS A 53 -2.95 15.75 10.35
CA HIS A 53 -1.73 15.14 10.90
C HIS A 53 -1.30 13.82 10.24
N ALA A 54 -2.24 13.03 9.69
CA ALA A 54 -1.93 11.78 9.02
C ALA A 54 -0.97 11.99 7.83
N HIS A 55 -1.13 13.10 7.09
CA HIS A 55 -0.31 13.43 5.94
C HIS A 55 1.17 13.69 6.29
N ASP A 56 1.43 14.19 7.50
CA ASP A 56 2.79 14.50 7.96
C ASP A 56 3.57 13.26 8.43
N THR A 57 2.88 12.14 8.62
CA THR A 57 3.52 10.90 9.06
C THR A 57 4.51 10.37 8.03
N LEU A 58 5.57 9.71 8.50
CA LEU A 58 6.50 9.01 7.62
C LEU A 58 5.79 7.89 6.88
N PHE A 59 4.85 7.20 7.55
CA PHE A 59 4.11 6.09 6.96
C PHE A 59 3.29 6.54 5.76
N PHE A 60 2.49 7.60 5.89
CA PHE A 60 1.71 8.14 4.78
C PHE A 60 2.59 8.55 3.58
N ARG A 61 3.62 9.37 3.83
CA ARG A 61 4.52 9.86 2.75
C ARG A 61 5.33 8.76 2.09
N ARG A 62 5.74 7.74 2.85
CA ARG A 62 6.42 6.56 2.31
C ARG A 62 5.47 5.75 1.44
N SER A 63 4.27 5.49 1.94
CA SER A 63 3.26 4.69 1.24
C SER A 63 2.82 5.35 -0.07
N LEU A 64 2.59 6.66 -0.11
CA LEU A 64 2.28 7.36 -1.37
C LEU A 64 3.36 7.16 -2.43
N ARG A 65 4.64 7.23 -2.05
CA ARG A 65 5.75 6.97 -2.97
C ARG A 65 5.75 5.53 -3.45
N ASP A 66 5.69 4.56 -2.54
CA ASP A 66 5.76 3.13 -2.91
C ASP A 66 4.54 2.73 -3.77
N ILE A 67 3.36 3.29 -3.50
CA ILE A 67 2.15 3.10 -4.31
C ILE A 67 2.31 3.76 -5.68
N GLY A 68 2.78 5.00 -5.75
CA GLY A 68 3.05 5.70 -7.01
C GLY A 68 4.05 4.94 -7.89
N GLU A 69 5.13 4.43 -7.29
CA GLU A 69 6.12 3.57 -7.97
C GLU A 69 5.47 2.28 -8.51
N LEU A 70 4.65 1.58 -7.72
CA LEU A 70 4.00 0.34 -8.19
C LEU A 70 2.96 0.58 -9.29
N LEU A 71 2.18 1.66 -9.16
CA LEU A 71 1.12 2.01 -10.10
C LEU A 71 1.65 2.79 -11.31
N ASN A 72 2.93 3.16 -11.29
CA ASN A 72 3.60 3.99 -12.31
C ASN A 72 2.86 5.31 -12.55
N CYS A 73 2.60 6.04 -11.47
CA CYS A 73 2.01 7.37 -11.47
C CYS A 73 2.68 8.29 -10.45
N GLU A 74 2.34 9.58 -10.50
CA GLU A 74 2.81 10.54 -9.50
C GLU A 74 2.34 10.13 -8.08
N PRO A 75 3.18 10.32 -7.06
CA PRO A 75 2.89 9.90 -5.69
C PRO A 75 1.99 10.90 -4.96
N THR A 76 0.85 11.23 -5.57
CA THR A 76 -0.20 12.10 -5.03
C THR A 76 -1.49 11.30 -4.84
N GLU A 77 -2.36 11.74 -3.93
CA GLU A 77 -3.64 11.05 -3.70
C GLU A 77 -4.50 11.01 -4.97
N GLU A 78 -4.54 12.12 -5.70
CA GLU A 78 -5.35 12.29 -6.91
C GLU A 78 -4.90 11.32 -8.01
N SER A 79 -3.60 11.32 -8.34
CA SER A 79 -3.06 10.45 -9.39
C SER A 79 -3.15 8.98 -9.03
N ILE A 80 -2.97 8.62 -7.76
CA ILE A 80 -3.17 7.25 -7.28
C ILE A 80 -4.64 6.87 -7.36
N HIS A 81 -5.56 7.76 -6.98
CA HIS A 81 -6.99 7.49 -7.06
C HIS A 81 -7.43 7.23 -8.50
N GLU A 82 -7.05 8.08 -9.45
CA GLU A 82 -7.37 7.94 -10.88
C GLU A 82 -6.87 6.61 -11.45
N MET A 83 -5.62 6.23 -11.13
CA MET A 83 -5.05 4.97 -11.57
C MET A 83 -5.77 3.76 -10.97
N ARG A 84 -6.14 3.83 -9.68
CA ARG A 84 -6.91 2.76 -9.03
C ARG A 84 -8.29 2.58 -9.65
N GLN A 85 -8.98 3.67 -10.00
CA GLN A 85 -10.27 3.59 -10.70
C GLN A 85 -10.13 2.96 -12.08
N THR A 86 -9.08 3.34 -12.82
CA THR A 86 -8.81 2.82 -14.17
C THR A 86 -8.51 1.32 -14.16
N LEU A 87 -7.78 0.83 -13.15
CA LEU A 87 -7.43 -0.59 -13.03
C LEU A 87 -8.60 -1.46 -12.54
N GLY A 88 -9.43 -0.92 -11.65
CA GLY A 88 -10.44 -1.70 -10.94
C GLY A 88 -9.85 -2.66 -9.90
N ILE A 89 -10.72 -3.20 -9.03
CA ILE A 89 -10.28 -3.94 -7.84
C ILE A 89 -9.51 -5.23 -8.18
N GLU A 90 -9.93 -5.97 -9.20
CA GLU A 90 -9.32 -7.26 -9.56
C GLU A 90 -7.87 -7.10 -10.03
N LYS A 91 -7.62 -6.21 -11.00
CA LYS A 91 -6.27 -5.94 -11.50
C LYS A 91 -5.38 -5.29 -10.43
N LEU A 92 -5.97 -4.44 -9.60
CA LEU A 92 -5.25 -3.81 -8.49
C LEU A 92 -4.79 -4.88 -7.49
N SER A 93 -5.69 -5.75 -7.01
CA SER A 93 -5.34 -6.84 -6.09
C SER A 93 -4.28 -7.76 -6.69
N GLN A 94 -4.41 -8.15 -7.96
CA GLN A 94 -3.41 -8.98 -8.63
C GLN A 94 -2.03 -8.31 -8.66
N LYS A 95 -1.95 -7.01 -8.98
CA LYS A 95 -0.69 -6.26 -8.98
C LYS A 95 -0.06 -6.25 -7.58
N TRP A 96 -0.84 -5.99 -6.54
CA TRP A 96 -0.35 -5.94 -5.16
C TRP A 96 0.15 -7.29 -4.66
N PHE A 97 -0.65 -8.36 -4.83
CA PHE A 97 -0.26 -9.70 -4.38
C PHE A 97 0.98 -10.21 -5.11
N ASN A 98 1.09 -9.94 -6.42
CA ASN A 98 2.29 -10.28 -7.18
C ASN A 98 3.51 -9.48 -6.71
N TYR A 99 3.37 -8.18 -6.50
CA TYR A 99 4.47 -7.32 -6.05
C TYR A 99 4.97 -7.71 -4.66
N ALA A 100 4.05 -8.07 -3.76
CA ALA A 100 4.36 -8.51 -2.40
C ALA A 100 4.86 -9.97 -2.32
N ASN A 101 4.89 -10.69 -3.44
CA ASN A 101 5.19 -12.13 -3.49
C ASN A 101 4.33 -12.94 -2.50
N LEU A 102 3.02 -12.65 -2.43
CA LEU A 102 2.10 -13.33 -1.51
C LEU A 102 1.57 -14.64 -2.09
N GLU A 103 1.73 -15.73 -1.34
CA GLU A 103 1.18 -17.05 -1.68
C GLU A 103 -0.26 -17.20 -1.18
N SER A 104 -0.53 -16.75 0.05
CA SER A 104 -1.85 -16.83 0.67
C SER A 104 -2.05 -15.76 1.74
N ILE A 105 -3.32 -15.44 1.99
CA ILE A 105 -3.78 -14.52 3.04
C ILE A 105 -4.91 -15.19 3.83
N PHE A 106 -5.02 -14.90 5.13
CA PHE A 106 -6.02 -15.46 6.04
C PHE A 106 -6.76 -14.38 6.83
#